data_AF-A0A376CWR3-F1
#
_entry.id   AF-A0A376CWR3-F1
#
_cell.length_a   1.000
_cell.length_b   1.000
_cell.length_c   1.000
_cell.angle_alpha   90.00
_cell.angle_beta   90.00
_cell.angle_gamma   90.00
#
_symmetry.space_group_name_H-M   'P 1'
#
loop_
_entity.id
_entity.type
_entity.pdbx_description
1 polymer ?
#
loop_
_entity_poly.entity_id
_entity_poly.type
_entity_poly.pdbx_seq_one_letter_code
_entity_poly.pdbx_strand_id
1 'polypeptide(L)'
;MMGQELFEHPKRQYAQYRIEALEELSAQVGPVEDVDELSDEQAAALEQALEQHPESAVTFDELSQQWIVGAEDDINRMFHDREEFIEALENNEDPGV
;
A
#
# COMPACT_ATOMS: atom_id res chain seq x y z
N MET A 1 0.42 7.87 -18.91
CA MET A 1 1.88 7.62 -18.75
C MET A 1 2.00 7.17 -17.31
N MET A 2 2.15 5.86 -17.06
CA MET A 2 1.95 5.26 -15.73
C MET A 2 2.78 5.94 -14.64
N GLY A 3 3.96 6.44 -14.98
CA GLY A 3 4.87 7.12 -14.08
C GLY A 3 4.38 8.37 -13.37
N GLN A 4 3.91 9.37 -14.12
CA GLN A 4 3.33 10.57 -13.50
C GLN A 4 2.07 10.22 -12.73
N GLU A 5 1.26 9.29 -13.24
CA GLU A 5 0.03 8.87 -12.56
C GLU A 5 0.29 8.09 -11.26
N LEU A 6 1.44 7.41 -11.13
CA LEU A 6 1.86 6.71 -9.91
C LEU A 6 2.09 7.69 -8.75
N PHE A 7 2.80 8.79 -9.03
CA PHE A 7 3.08 9.82 -8.02
C PHE A 7 1.93 10.79 -7.82
N GLU A 8 1.23 11.17 -8.89
CA GLU A 8 0.09 12.09 -8.79
C GLU A 8 -1.15 11.40 -8.21
N HIS A 9 -1.32 10.10 -8.48
CA HIS A 9 -2.51 9.33 -8.14
C HIS A 9 -2.20 7.87 -7.74
N PRO A 10 -1.42 7.63 -6.66
CA PRO A 10 -1.01 6.27 -6.25
C PRO A 10 -2.18 5.32 -6.01
N LYS A 11 -3.31 5.84 -5.52
CA LYS A 11 -4.55 5.06 -5.28
C LYS A 11 -5.15 4.44 -6.56
N ARG A 12 -4.90 5.01 -7.75
CA ARG A 12 -5.47 4.47 -9.01
C ARG A 12 -4.88 3.11 -9.38
N GLN A 13 -3.71 2.78 -8.86
CA GLN A 13 -3.02 1.52 -9.13
C GLN A 13 -3.67 0.34 -8.43
N TYR A 14 -4.35 0.56 -7.30
CA TYR A 14 -4.93 -0.51 -6.53
C TYR A 14 -5.90 -1.36 -7.35
N ALA A 15 -6.71 -0.73 -8.20
CA ALA A 15 -7.62 -1.43 -9.10
C ALA A 15 -6.90 -2.36 -10.10
N GLN A 16 -5.68 -2.00 -10.54
CA GLN A 16 -4.89 -2.82 -11.47
C GLN A 16 -4.33 -4.08 -10.80
N TYR A 17 -4.00 -3.98 -9.51
CA TYR A 17 -3.45 -5.08 -8.71
C TYR A 17 -4.51 -5.75 -7.82
N ARG A 18 -5.81 -5.44 -7.98
CA ARG A 18 -6.88 -5.97 -7.11
C ARG A 18 -6.63 -5.74 -5.61
N ILE A 19 -6.02 -4.60 -5.32
CA ILE A 19 -5.77 -4.11 -3.96
C ILE A 19 -6.94 -3.21 -3.58
N GLU A 20 -7.31 -3.24 -2.31
CA GLU A 20 -8.32 -2.35 -1.73
C GLU A 20 -7.68 -1.48 -0.64
N ALA A 21 -8.05 -0.19 -0.61
CA ALA A 21 -7.61 0.71 0.44
C ALA A 21 -8.55 0.63 1.65
N LEU A 22 -8.00 0.36 2.83
CA LEU A 22 -8.72 0.35 4.09
C LEU A 22 -8.77 1.77 4.65
N GLU A 23 -9.63 2.63 4.09
CA GLU A 23 -9.67 4.06 4.42
C GLU A 23 -10.04 4.31 5.90
N GLU A 24 -10.96 3.52 6.45
CA GLU A 24 -11.36 3.61 7.87
C GLU A 24 -10.20 3.22 8.79
N LEU A 25 -9.53 2.09 8.50
CA LEU A 25 -8.35 1.66 9.23
C LEU A 25 -7.23 2.71 9.14
N SER A 26 -7.05 3.30 7.96
CA SER A 26 -6.05 4.37 7.73
C SER A 26 -6.34 5.62 8.54
N ALA A 27 -7.60 6.00 8.69
CA ALA A 27 -7.99 7.14 9.51
C ALA A 27 -7.82 6.87 11.02
N GLN A 28 -8.00 5.62 11.44
CA GLN A 28 -7.94 5.23 12.85
C GLN A 28 -6.52 4.91 13.32
N VAL A 29 -5.78 4.13 12.54
CA VAL A 29 -4.43 3.64 12.86
C VAL A 29 -3.37 4.61 12.39
N GLY A 30 -3.54 5.22 11.21
CA GLY A 30 -2.55 6.11 10.61
C GLY A 30 -1.29 5.37 10.13
N PRO A 31 -0.23 6.10 9.75
CA PRO A 31 1.10 5.53 9.53
C PRO A 31 1.66 4.99 10.84
N VAL A 32 2.29 3.82 10.78
CA VAL A 32 2.86 3.14 11.95
C VAL A 32 4.30 2.78 11.61
N GLU A 33 5.26 3.39 12.31
CA GLU A 33 6.68 3.02 12.17
C GLU A 33 6.99 1.74 12.96
N ASP A 34 6.37 1.58 14.13
CA ASP A 34 6.47 0.38 14.97
C ASP A 34 5.09 0.00 15.53
N VAL A 35 4.69 -1.25 15.32
CA VAL A 35 3.41 -1.79 15.81
C VAL A 35 3.35 -1.80 17.34
N ASP A 36 4.50 -1.82 18.02
CA ASP A 36 4.57 -1.78 19.48
C ASP A 36 4.24 -0.39 20.06
N GLU A 37 4.24 0.66 19.23
CA GLU A 37 3.85 2.03 19.62
C GLU A 37 2.36 2.32 19.42
N LEU A 38 1.61 1.37 18.87
CA LEU A 38 0.17 1.50 18.72
C LEU A 38 -0.52 1.61 20.07
N SER A 39 -1.44 2.57 20.18
CA SER A 39 -2.40 2.56 21.29
C SER A 39 -3.29 1.32 21.23
N ASP A 40 -3.85 0.93 22.38
CA ASP A 40 -4.76 -0.23 22.46
C ASP A 40 -5.92 -0.15 21.44
N GLU A 41 -6.44 1.05 21.18
CA GLU A 41 -7.50 1.27 20.19
C GLU A 41 -7.03 1.06 18.74
N GLN A 42 -5.79 1.46 18.42
CA GLN A 42 -5.21 1.27 17.09
C GLN A 42 -4.83 -0.19 16.86
N ALA A 43 -4.23 -0.84 17.87
CA ALA A 43 -3.88 -2.26 17.82
C ALA A 43 -5.14 -3.12 17.61
N ALA A 44 -6.22 -2.83 18.34
CA ALA A 44 -7.50 -3.52 18.17
C ALA A 44 -8.12 -3.33 16.77
N ALA A 45 -7.99 -2.13 16.18
CA ALA A 45 -8.45 -1.86 14.82
C ALA A 45 -7.65 -2.66 13.78
N LEU A 46 -6.33 -2.71 13.94
CA LEU A 46 -5.44 -3.49 13.07
C LEU A 46 -5.70 -5.00 13.20
N GLU A 47 -5.86 -5.51 14.43
CA GLU A 47 -6.20 -6.91 14.68
C GLU A 47 -7.55 -7.27 14.05
N GLN A 48 -8.56 -6.42 14.21
CA GLN A 48 -9.86 -6.61 13.56
C GLN A 48 -9.74 -6.65 12.02
N ALA A 49 -8.90 -5.81 11.41
CA ALA A 49 -8.70 -5.83 9.97
C ALA A 49 -8.05 -7.15 9.51
N LEU A 50 -7.07 -7.66 10.26
CA LEU A 50 -6.47 -8.97 9.99
C LEU A 50 -7.48 -10.12 10.14
N GLU A 51 -8.36 -10.06 11.15
CA GLU A 51 -9.43 -11.04 11.34
C GLU A 51 -10.47 -11.05 10.20
N GLN A 52 -10.78 -9.87 9.63
CA GLN A 52 -11.70 -9.74 8.51
C GLN A 52 -11.12 -10.26 7.19
N HIS A 53 -9.78 -10.27 7.08
CA HIS A 53 -9.05 -10.62 5.87
C HIS A 53 -8.03 -11.75 6.11
N PRO A 54 -8.45 -12.94 6.60
CA PRO A 54 -7.52 -13.99 7.03
C PRO A 54 -6.73 -14.64 5.88
N GLU A 55 -7.22 -14.51 4.64
CA GLU A 55 -6.59 -15.06 3.43
C GLU A 55 -5.85 -14.00 2.62
N SER A 56 -5.81 -12.75 3.08
CA SER A 56 -5.19 -11.62 2.38
C SER A 56 -4.09 -11.00 3.22
N ALA A 57 -3.12 -10.40 2.57
CA ALA A 57 -2.11 -9.60 3.24
C ALA A 57 -2.69 -8.20 3.51
N VAL A 58 -2.50 -7.72 4.73
CA VAL A 58 -2.78 -6.34 5.13
C VAL A 58 -1.45 -5.66 5.38
N THR A 59 -1.20 -4.53 4.72
CA THR A 59 0.06 -3.78 4.85
C THR A 59 -0.17 -2.28 4.70
N PHE A 60 0.83 -1.47 4.97
CA PHE A 60 0.79 -0.02 4.84
C PHE A 60 1.52 0.44 3.58
N ASP A 61 0.83 1.20 2.72
CA ASP A 61 1.41 1.85 1.55
C ASP A 61 1.85 3.28 1.91
N GLU A 62 3.17 3.47 2.03
CA GLU A 62 3.76 4.76 2.40
C GLU A 62 3.52 5.85 1.37
N LEU A 63 3.42 5.53 0.08
CA LEU A 63 3.22 6.54 -0.97
C LEU A 63 1.83 7.17 -0.91
N SER A 64 0.81 6.36 -0.59
CA SER A 64 -0.57 6.83 -0.47
C SER A 64 -0.96 7.19 0.96
N GLN A 65 -0.13 6.81 1.95
CA GLN A 65 -0.43 6.89 3.38
C GLN A 65 -1.73 6.13 3.73
N GLN A 66 -1.88 4.91 3.22
CA GLN A 66 -3.05 4.08 3.46
C GLN A 66 -2.65 2.66 3.84
N TRP A 67 -3.40 2.08 4.77
CA TRP A 67 -3.49 0.64 4.91
C TRP A 67 -4.22 0.06 3.69
N ILE A 68 -3.69 -1.04 3.17
CA ILE A 68 -4.19 -1.72 2.00
C ILE A 68 -4.34 -3.22 2.27
N VAL A 69 -5.24 -3.85 1.54
CA VAL A 69 -5.48 -5.30 1.59
C VAL A 69 -5.53 -5.90 0.20
N GLY A 70 -5.02 -7.12 0.05
CA GLY A 70 -5.01 -7.85 -1.21
C GLY A 70 -4.26 -9.17 -1.11
N ALA A 71 -4.14 -9.90 -2.23
CA ALA A 71 -3.26 -11.05 -2.27
C ALA A 71 -1.80 -10.61 -2.11
N GLU A 72 -1.00 -11.38 -1.36
CA GLU A 72 0.40 -11.07 -1.11
C GLU A 72 1.20 -10.89 -2.42
N ASP A 73 1.00 -11.78 -3.39
CA ASP A 73 1.64 -11.70 -4.71
C ASP A 73 1.27 -10.42 -5.47
N ASP A 74 0.01 -9.98 -5.38
CA ASP A 74 -0.48 -8.79 -6.06
C ASP A 74 0.08 -7.50 -5.42
N ILE A 75 0.17 -7.47 -4.09
CA ILE A 75 0.81 -6.38 -3.31
C ILE A 75 2.30 -6.30 -3.62
N ASN A 76 3.00 -7.43 -3.54
CA ASN A 76 4.45 -7.49 -3.81
C ASN A 76 4.75 -7.05 -5.24
N ARG A 77 3.93 -7.46 -6.21
CA ARG A 77 4.08 -7.00 -7.59
C ARG A 77 3.85 -5.49 -7.72
N MET A 78 2.84 -4.92 -7.06
CA MET A 78 2.62 -3.47 -7.09
C MET A 78 3.84 -2.70 -6.57
N PHE A 79 4.42 -3.13 -5.44
CA PHE A 79 5.60 -2.48 -4.89
C PHE A 79 6.82 -2.66 -5.77
N HIS A 80 7.02 -3.86 -6.34
CA HIS A 80 8.12 -4.11 -7.27
C HIS A 80 8.03 -3.22 -8.52
N ASP A 81 6.85 -3.17 -9.17
CA ASP A 81 6.64 -2.34 -10.37
C ASP A 81 6.84 -0.84 -10.04
N ARG A 82 6.60 -0.40 -8.79
CA ARG A 82 6.91 0.96 -8.31
C ARG A 82 8.40 1.19 -8.11
N GLU A 83 9.10 0.24 -7.52
CA GLU A 83 10.56 0.30 -7.31
C GLU A 83 11.32 0.33 -8.64
N GLU A 84 10.99 -0.55 -9.59
CA GLU A 84 11.59 -0.56 -10.93
C GLU A 84 11.34 0.79 -11.64
N PHE A 85 10.15 1.37 -11.46
CA PHE A 85 9.82 2.67 -12.01
C PHE A 85 10.71 3.80 -11.43
N ILE A 86 10.88 3.82 -10.10
CA ILE A 86 11.74 4.80 -9.41
C ILE A 86 13.20 4.63 -9.85
N GLU A 87 13.69 3.40 -9.88
CA GLU A 87 15.06 3.09 -10.29
C GLU A 87 15.35 3.56 -11.73
N ALA A 88 14.43 3.31 -12.66
CA ALA A 88 14.55 3.79 -14.03
C ALA A 88 14.61 5.33 -14.12
N LEU A 89 13.78 6.04 -13.33
CA LEU A 89 13.86 7.50 -13.25
C LEU A 89 15.20 7.99 -12.68
N GLU A 90 15.67 7.39 -11.60
CA GLU A 90 16.95 7.74 -10.97
C GLU A 90 18.15 7.50 -11.92
N ASN A 91 18.04 6.47 -12.76
CA ASN A 91 19.05 6.12 -13.76
C ASN A 91 18.88 6.87 -15.09
N ASN A 92 17.94 7.81 -15.19
CA ASN A 92 17.67 8.58 -16.41
C ASN A 92 17.23 7.70 -17.61
N GLU A 93 16.67 6.52 -17.33
CA GLU A 93 16.13 5.56 -18.29
C GLU A 93 14.64 5.84 -18.55
N ASP A 94 14.12 5.35 -19.69
CA ASP A 94 12.68 5.38 -19.94
C ASP A 94 12.04 4.23 -19.15
N PRO A 95 11.21 4.53 -18.12
CA PRO A 95 10.67 3.50 -17.24
C PRO A 95 9.67 2.56 -17.93
N GLY A 96 9.32 2.81 -19.20
CA GLY A 96 8.30 2.05 -19.89
C GLY A 96 6.90 2.40 -19.35
N VAL A 97 5.91 2.31 -20.23
CA VAL A 97 4.51 2.67 -19.95
C VAL A 97 3.67 1.45 -19.66
#